data_AF-A0A7C6RQW8-F1
#
_entry.id   AF-A0A7C6RQW8-F1
#
_cell.length_a   1.000
_cell.length_b   1.000
_cell.length_c   1.000
_cell.angle_alpha   90.00
_cell.angle_beta   90.00
_cell.angle_gamma   90.00
#
_symmetry.space_group_name_H-M   'P 1'
#
loop_
_entity.id
_entity.type
_entity.pdbx_description
1 polymer ?
#
loop_
_entity_poly.entity_id
_entity_poly.type
_entity_poly.pdbx_seq_one_letter_code
_entity_poly.pdbx_strand_id
1 'polypeptide(L)'
;METMVFLNTAWMERYDGLSGNDKQIHGGGSYVKKHGYGHEIFNFRKIDNKVYGYAQPGGYNNLQRLGASEKDEFIDNVLVVFTATHKDGGPYIVGWYKSARIFKDYQATNLEKRKFRNEYIGYYVVANADNATLLSIDERFSFH
;
A
#
# COMPACT_ATOMS: atom_id res chain seq x y z
N MET A 1 -4.65 -22.32 5.99
CA MET A 1 -3.55 -21.37 6.23
C MET A 1 -4.00 -20.05 5.62
N GLU A 2 -3.89 -18.93 6.34
CA GLU A 2 -4.27 -17.61 5.80
C GLU A 2 -3.13 -17.09 4.92
N THR A 3 -3.44 -16.72 3.67
CA THR A 3 -2.45 -16.19 2.74
C THR A 3 -2.05 -14.77 3.16
N MET A 4 -0.76 -14.47 3.14
CA MET A 4 -0.22 -13.19 3.60
C MET A 4 0.85 -12.66 2.66
N VAL A 5 0.89 -11.33 2.49
CA VAL A 5 1.96 -10.63 1.77
C VAL A 5 2.44 -9.40 2.52
N PHE A 6 3.70 -9.04 2.30
CA PHE A 6 4.29 -7.80 2.80
C PHE A 6 4.54 -6.84 1.65
N LEU A 7 4.04 -5.62 1.78
CA LEU A 7 4.23 -4.53 0.82
C LEU A 7 5.11 -3.45 1.44
N ASN A 8 6.34 -3.34 0.93
CA ASN A 8 7.28 -2.31 1.34
C ASN A 8 6.92 -0.97 0.68
N THR A 9 6.75 0.06 1.49
CA THR A 9 6.35 1.41 1.10
C THR A 9 7.26 2.45 1.73
N ALA A 10 7.18 3.71 1.29
CA ALA A 10 7.82 4.79 2.02
C ALA A 10 7.13 5.08 3.35
N TRP A 11 7.87 5.66 4.29
CA TRP A 11 7.34 6.06 5.59
C TRP A 11 6.46 7.29 5.44
N MET A 12 5.20 7.16 5.87
CA MET A 12 4.24 8.25 5.98
C MET A 12 3.44 8.07 7.27
N GLU A 13 2.97 9.14 7.88
CA GLU A 13 2.11 9.08 9.06
C GLU A 13 0.68 8.69 8.69
N ARG A 14 0.10 9.27 7.63
CA ARG A 14 -1.34 9.11 7.35
C ARG A 14 -1.67 8.34 6.08
N TYR A 15 -0.76 8.30 5.11
CA TYR A 15 -1.02 7.68 3.79
C TYR A 15 -2.36 8.14 3.16
N ASP A 16 -2.69 9.41 3.39
CA ASP A 16 -3.93 10.06 2.97
C ASP A 16 -3.60 11.37 2.20
N GLY A 17 -2.59 11.29 1.34
CA GLY A 17 -2.02 12.39 0.58
C GLY A 17 -0.93 13.17 1.31
N LEU A 18 -0.30 14.08 0.57
CA LEU A 18 0.80 14.91 1.07
C LEU A 18 0.27 16.17 1.75
N SER A 19 -0.03 16.05 3.04
CA SER A 19 -0.35 17.19 3.90
C SER A 19 0.14 16.96 5.32
N GLY A 20 0.08 17.98 6.18
CA GLY A 20 0.59 17.88 7.56
C GLY A 20 2.05 17.44 7.61
N ASN A 21 2.33 16.42 8.42
CA ASN A 21 3.66 15.83 8.58
C ASN A 21 4.11 14.99 7.38
N ASP A 22 3.19 14.62 6.47
CA ASP A 22 3.50 13.87 5.24
C ASP A 22 3.99 14.77 4.09
N LYS A 23 4.32 16.04 4.36
CA LYS A 23 4.84 16.97 3.33
C LYS A 23 6.17 16.51 2.75
N GLN A 24 6.95 15.72 3.48
CA GLN A 24 8.18 15.10 3.02
C GLN A 24 8.08 13.60 3.27
N ILE A 25 8.19 12.82 2.20
CA ILE A 25 8.20 11.36 2.30
C ILE A 25 9.63 10.91 2.64
N HIS A 26 9.77 10.05 3.65
CA HIS A 26 11.05 9.46 4.03
C HIS A 26 11.13 8.00 3.55
N GLY A 27 12.24 7.65 2.88
CA GLY A 27 12.40 6.35 2.24
C GLY A 27 11.64 6.21 0.91
N GLY A 28 11.38 4.98 0.48
CA GLY A 28 10.70 4.68 -0.79
C GLY A 28 11.63 4.46 -1.99
N GLY A 29 11.03 4.18 -3.14
CA GLY A 29 11.74 3.91 -4.39
C GLY A 29 12.47 5.14 -4.95
N SER A 30 13.30 4.92 -5.98
CA SER A 30 14.02 5.99 -6.68
C SER A 30 13.10 7.09 -7.24
N TYR A 31 11.82 6.75 -7.50
CA TYR A 31 10.81 7.69 -7.99
C TYR A 31 10.45 8.77 -6.94
N VAL A 32 10.35 8.42 -5.66
CA VAL A 32 10.05 9.36 -4.56
C VAL A 32 11.16 10.41 -4.46
N LYS A 33 12.42 9.99 -4.58
CA LYS A 33 13.59 10.89 -4.57
C LYS A 33 13.58 11.90 -5.73
N LYS A 34 12.95 11.56 -6.87
CA LYS A 34 12.93 12.39 -8.07
C LYS A 34 11.70 13.30 -8.16
N HIS A 35 10.53 12.84 -7.74
CA HIS A 35 9.25 13.55 -7.95
C HIS A 35 8.60 14.08 -6.66
N GLY A 36 9.14 13.68 -5.50
CA GLY A 36 8.65 14.09 -4.18
C GLY A 36 7.40 13.35 -3.71
N TYR A 37 6.90 12.36 -4.49
CA TYR A 37 5.78 11.50 -4.11
C TYR A 37 5.86 10.12 -4.74
N GLY A 38 5.20 9.14 -4.13
CA GLY A 38 4.99 7.79 -4.66
C GLY A 38 3.49 7.48 -4.83
N HIS A 39 3.16 6.34 -5.43
CA HIS A 39 1.75 5.94 -5.57
C HIS A 39 1.18 5.39 -4.24
N GLU A 40 2.03 5.07 -3.26
CA GLU A 40 1.60 4.69 -1.90
C GLU A 40 0.93 5.81 -1.09
N ILE A 41 0.97 7.08 -1.55
CA ILE A 41 0.48 8.24 -0.78
C ILE A 41 -1.00 8.16 -0.39
N PHE A 42 -1.78 7.30 -1.03
CA PHE A 42 -3.20 7.11 -0.77
C PHE A 42 -3.54 5.71 -0.28
N ASN A 43 -2.58 4.94 0.25
CA ASN A 43 -2.85 3.56 0.67
C ASN A 43 -4.01 3.51 1.67
N PHE A 44 -3.97 4.29 2.75
CA PHE A 44 -5.00 4.25 3.79
C PHE A 44 -6.12 5.30 3.63
N ARG A 45 -6.17 6.00 2.48
CA ARG A 45 -7.29 6.88 2.13
C ARG A 45 -8.57 6.08 1.94
N LYS A 46 -9.58 6.37 2.76
CA LYS A 46 -10.91 5.75 2.67
C LYS A 46 -11.74 6.42 1.57
N ILE A 47 -12.23 5.62 0.62
CA ILE A 47 -13.05 6.08 -0.50
C ILE A 47 -14.22 5.11 -0.61
N ASP A 48 -15.42 5.60 -0.34
CA ASP A 48 -16.68 4.88 -0.54
C ASP A 48 -16.65 3.46 0.09
N ASN A 49 -16.21 3.42 1.36
CA ASN A 49 -16.00 2.23 2.18
C ASN A 49 -14.91 1.24 1.70
N LYS A 50 -13.99 1.69 0.85
CA LYS A 50 -12.83 0.94 0.40
C LYS A 50 -11.51 1.66 0.71
N VAL A 51 -10.44 0.88 0.77
CA VAL A 51 -9.05 1.36 0.70
C VAL A 51 -8.33 0.66 -0.44
N TYR A 52 -7.30 1.30 -0.99
CA TYR A 52 -6.62 0.85 -2.19
C TYR A 52 -5.11 0.93 -2.01
N GLY A 53 -4.46 -0.22 -2.02
CA GLY A 53 -3.04 -0.37 -1.75
C GLY A 53 -2.19 -0.39 -3.01
N TYR A 54 -1.07 0.32 -2.93
CA TYR A 54 0.00 0.29 -3.91
C TYR A 54 1.34 0.10 -3.19
N ALA A 55 2.18 -0.74 -3.77
CA ALA A 55 3.63 -0.74 -3.58
C ALA A 55 4.26 -1.00 -4.94
N GLN A 56 5.43 -0.41 -5.20
CA GLN A 56 6.12 -0.62 -6.46
C GLN A 56 6.57 -2.08 -6.55
N PRO A 57 6.10 -2.86 -7.53
CA PRO A 57 6.50 -4.26 -7.64
C PRO A 57 7.96 -4.33 -8.10
N GLY A 58 8.73 -5.24 -7.51
CA GLY A 58 10.11 -5.52 -7.92
C GLY A 58 10.23 -6.38 -9.19
N GLY A 59 9.09 -6.66 -9.84
CA GLY A 59 8.96 -7.57 -10.97
C GLY A 59 7.48 -7.85 -11.27
N TYR A 60 7.17 -9.06 -11.70
CA TYR A 60 5.78 -9.50 -11.91
C TYR A 60 5.15 -10.05 -10.63
N ASN A 61 3.89 -9.71 -10.38
CA ASN A 61 3.13 -10.22 -9.24
C ASN A 61 2.67 -11.66 -9.50
N ASN A 62 3.50 -12.62 -9.11
CA ASN A 62 3.18 -14.04 -9.26
C ASN A 62 2.20 -14.51 -8.16
N LEU A 63 0.90 -14.37 -8.42
CA LEU A 63 -0.17 -14.80 -7.51
C LEU A 63 -0.22 -16.31 -7.28
N GLN A 64 0.41 -17.13 -8.13
CA GLN A 64 0.45 -18.58 -7.94
C GLN A 64 1.22 -18.95 -6.67
N ARG A 65 2.20 -18.13 -6.26
CA ARG A 65 2.90 -18.30 -4.97
C ARG A 65 1.97 -18.10 -3.76
N LEU A 66 0.80 -17.51 -3.98
CA LEU A 66 -0.25 -17.26 -2.99
C LEU A 66 -1.41 -18.26 -3.10
N GLY A 67 -1.32 -19.23 -4.02
CA GLY A 67 -2.34 -20.27 -4.24
C GLY A 67 -3.32 -19.99 -5.36
N ALA A 68 -3.14 -18.91 -6.14
CA ALA A 68 -3.96 -18.63 -7.32
C ALA A 68 -3.60 -19.57 -8.51
N SER A 69 -4.53 -19.73 -9.44
CA SER A 69 -4.27 -20.36 -10.73
C SER A 69 -3.49 -19.42 -11.66
N GLU A 70 -2.87 -19.96 -12.72
CA GLU A 70 -2.17 -19.16 -13.74
C GLU A 70 -3.11 -18.17 -14.47
N LYS A 71 -4.39 -18.53 -14.57
CA LYS A 71 -5.44 -17.77 -15.25
C LYS A 71 -6.12 -16.76 -14.35
N ASP A 72 -5.81 -16.78 -13.05
CA ASP A 72 -6.45 -15.89 -12.10
C ASP A 72 -5.83 -14.48 -12.21
N GLU A 73 -6.69 -13.49 -12.39
CA GLU A 73 -6.28 -12.08 -12.45
C GLU A 73 -6.23 -11.42 -11.07
N PHE A 74 -6.76 -12.10 -10.05
CA PHE A 74 -6.70 -11.69 -8.66
C PHE A 74 -6.83 -12.89 -7.70
N ILE A 75 -6.46 -12.66 -6.44
CA ILE A 75 -6.73 -13.56 -5.33
C ILE A 75 -7.40 -12.79 -4.18
N ASP A 76 -8.39 -13.42 -3.55
CA ASP A 76 -9.13 -12.88 -2.41
C ASP A 76 -8.63 -13.45 -1.07
N ASN A 77 -9.12 -12.86 0.02
CA ASN A 77 -8.85 -13.30 1.38
C ASN A 77 -7.37 -13.33 1.77
N VAL A 78 -6.63 -12.31 1.32
CA VAL A 78 -5.21 -12.14 1.67
C VAL A 78 -5.06 -11.10 2.79
N LEU A 79 -4.22 -11.41 3.79
CA LEU A 79 -3.71 -10.42 4.72
C LEU A 79 -2.57 -9.65 4.07
N VAL A 80 -2.77 -8.35 3.82
CA VAL A 80 -1.76 -7.48 3.23
C VAL A 80 -1.16 -6.63 4.33
N VAL A 81 0.10 -6.86 4.66
CA VAL A 81 0.84 -6.09 5.67
C VAL A 81 1.68 -5.04 4.97
N PHE A 82 1.53 -3.77 5.37
CA PHE A 82 2.36 -2.68 4.88
C PHE A 82 3.54 -2.47 5.81
N THR A 83 4.72 -2.37 5.22
CA THR A 83 5.97 -2.06 5.92
C THR A 83 6.58 -0.79 5.38
N ALA A 84 7.32 -0.07 6.22
CA ALA A 84 8.09 1.08 5.80
C ALA A 84 9.37 1.22 6.61
N THR A 85 10.45 1.68 5.97
CA THR A 85 11.71 1.96 6.67
C THR A 85 11.63 3.31 7.38
N HIS A 86 11.83 3.32 8.69
CA HIS A 86 11.88 4.58 9.46
C HIS A 86 13.16 5.36 9.13
N LYS A 87 13.15 6.69 9.34
CA LYS A 87 14.33 7.55 9.12
C LYS A 87 15.55 7.12 9.95
N ASP A 88 15.31 6.53 11.11
CA ASP A 88 16.34 6.07 12.04
C ASP A 88 16.74 4.60 11.79
N GLY A 89 16.24 4.00 10.71
CA GLY A 89 16.55 2.63 10.28
C GLY A 89 15.49 1.59 10.66
N GLY A 90 15.59 0.41 10.03
CA GLY A 90 14.72 -0.74 10.30
C GLY A 90 13.36 -0.72 9.58
N PRO A 91 12.82 -1.89 9.19
CA PRO A 91 11.46 -1.99 8.66
C PRO A 91 10.44 -2.02 9.80
N TYR A 92 9.46 -1.13 9.75
CA TYR A 92 8.33 -1.11 10.67
C TYR A 92 7.09 -1.61 9.98
N ILE A 93 6.25 -2.35 10.70
CA ILE A 93 4.86 -2.56 10.30
C ILE A 93 4.12 -1.24 10.51
N VAL A 94 3.52 -0.71 9.45
CA VAL A 94 2.75 0.54 9.51
C VAL A 94 1.25 0.29 9.57
N GLY A 95 0.78 -0.87 9.10
CA GLY A 95 -0.63 -1.20 9.06
C GLY A 95 -0.89 -2.41 8.19
N TRP A 96 -2.16 -2.75 8.01
CA TRP A 96 -2.58 -3.91 7.23
C TRP A 96 -3.99 -3.78 6.69
N TYR A 97 -4.29 -4.57 5.65
CA TYR A 97 -5.64 -4.87 5.19
C TYR A 97 -5.96 -6.34 5.41
N LYS A 98 -7.07 -6.61 6.10
CA LYS A 98 -7.62 -7.97 6.25
C LYS A 98 -8.57 -8.30 5.11
N SER A 99 -8.62 -9.58 4.72
CA SER A 99 -9.49 -10.08 3.65
C SER A 99 -9.42 -9.25 2.37
N ALA A 100 -8.20 -8.86 1.98
CA ALA A 100 -7.98 -8.03 0.81
C ALA A 100 -7.99 -8.86 -0.48
N ARG A 101 -8.31 -8.19 -1.58
CA ARG A 101 -8.08 -8.67 -2.94
C ARG A 101 -6.76 -8.12 -3.45
N ILE A 102 -5.91 -8.98 -4.00
CA ILE A 102 -4.69 -8.60 -4.71
C ILE A 102 -4.86 -8.91 -6.19
N PHE A 103 -4.56 -7.94 -7.04
CA PHE A 103 -4.57 -8.08 -8.49
C PHE A 103 -3.18 -8.43 -9.01
N LYS A 104 -3.16 -9.25 -10.06
CA LYS A 104 -1.98 -9.59 -10.83
C LYS A 104 -1.39 -8.34 -11.48
N ASP A 105 -2.22 -7.59 -12.19
CA ASP A 105 -1.83 -6.39 -12.91
C ASP A 105 -2.27 -5.09 -12.24
N TYR A 106 -1.60 -4.00 -12.62
CA TYR A 106 -1.91 -2.66 -12.12
C TYR A 106 -3.32 -2.24 -12.54
N GLN A 107 -4.14 -1.87 -11.57
CA GLN A 107 -5.49 -1.39 -11.81
C GLN A 107 -5.47 0.13 -11.99
N ALA A 108 -5.64 0.59 -13.22
CA ALA A 108 -5.91 2.00 -13.49
C ALA A 108 -7.24 2.43 -12.86
N THR A 109 -7.37 3.71 -12.54
CA THR A 109 -8.56 4.24 -11.88
C THR A 109 -8.92 5.62 -12.40
N ASN A 110 -10.18 6.00 -12.24
CA ASN A 110 -10.71 7.34 -12.47
C ASN A 110 -11.29 7.95 -11.18
N LEU A 111 -11.00 7.35 -10.01
CA LEU A 111 -11.47 7.87 -8.73
C LEU A 111 -10.81 9.23 -8.47
N GLU A 112 -11.60 10.30 -8.44
CA GLU A 112 -11.09 11.67 -8.19
C GLU A 112 -10.35 11.78 -6.85
N LYS A 113 -10.80 11.04 -5.83
CA LYS A 113 -10.12 10.97 -4.52
C LYS A 113 -8.76 10.26 -4.58
N ARG A 114 -8.41 9.59 -5.68
CA ARG A 114 -7.07 9.02 -5.97
C ARG A 114 -6.32 9.81 -7.05
N LYS A 115 -6.77 11.03 -7.36
CA LYS A 115 -6.05 11.94 -8.24
C LYS A 115 -5.07 12.76 -7.43
N PHE A 116 -3.82 12.82 -7.87
CA PHE A 116 -2.83 13.72 -7.32
C PHE A 116 -2.20 14.53 -8.45
N ARG A 117 -2.22 15.86 -8.31
CA ARG A 117 -1.91 16.79 -9.40
C ARG A 117 -2.81 16.46 -10.61
N ASN A 118 -2.23 15.95 -11.70
CA ASN A 118 -2.93 15.64 -12.94
C ASN A 118 -2.93 14.13 -13.29
N GLU A 119 -2.61 13.27 -12.32
CA GLU A 119 -2.50 11.82 -12.54
C GLU A 119 -3.44 11.06 -11.61
N TYR A 120 -4.08 10.02 -12.15
CA TYR A 120 -4.83 9.05 -11.34
C TYR A 120 -3.90 7.95 -10.84
N ILE A 121 -3.82 7.83 -9.52
CA ILE A 121 -3.00 6.83 -8.86
C ILE A 121 -3.80 5.53 -8.72
N GLY A 122 -3.46 4.54 -9.53
CA GLY A 122 -4.01 3.19 -9.48
C GLY A 122 -3.53 2.38 -8.27
N TYR A 123 -3.75 1.08 -8.31
CA TYR A 123 -3.52 0.19 -7.18
C TYR A 123 -3.34 -1.27 -7.62
N TYR A 124 -2.85 -2.10 -6.71
CA TYR A 124 -2.79 -3.56 -6.83
C TYR A 124 -3.65 -4.27 -5.79
N VAL A 125 -4.10 -3.55 -4.76
CA VAL A 125 -4.83 -4.14 -3.64
C VAL A 125 -6.09 -3.34 -3.37
N VAL A 126 -7.19 -4.01 -3.05
CA VAL A 126 -8.40 -3.37 -2.53
C VAL A 126 -8.94 -4.15 -1.32
N ALA A 127 -9.44 -3.43 -0.33
CA ALA A 127 -10.11 -4.01 0.84
C ALA A 127 -11.27 -3.12 1.30
N ASN A 128 -12.16 -3.68 2.12
CA ASN A 128 -13.12 -2.87 2.88
C ASN A 128 -12.37 -1.95 3.84
N ALA A 129 -12.82 -0.71 3.98
CA ALA A 129 -12.18 0.26 4.87
C ALA A 129 -12.23 -0.18 6.35
N ASP A 130 -13.25 -0.93 6.76
CA ASP A 130 -13.38 -1.50 8.11
C ASP A 130 -12.38 -2.63 8.38
N ASN A 131 -11.84 -3.23 7.32
CA ASN A 131 -10.79 -4.26 7.42
C ASN A 131 -9.37 -3.66 7.36
N ALA A 132 -9.25 -2.34 7.23
CA ALA A 132 -7.99 -1.65 7.10
C ALA A 132 -7.60 -0.98 8.42
N THR A 133 -6.37 -1.21 8.85
CA THR A 133 -5.81 -0.60 10.05
C THR A 133 -4.50 0.07 9.70
N LEU A 134 -4.44 1.38 9.93
CA LEU A 134 -3.19 2.15 9.97
C LEU A 134 -2.82 2.32 11.44
N LEU A 135 -1.62 1.89 11.83
CA LEU A 135 -1.12 2.10 13.17
C LEU A 135 -0.74 3.56 13.38
N SER A 136 -1.07 4.10 14.56
CA SER A 136 -0.47 5.37 14.99
C SER A 136 1.05 5.20 15.09
N ILE A 137 1.80 6.30 15.03
CA ILE A 137 3.27 6.26 15.04
C ILE A 137 3.81 5.46 16.22
N ASP A 138 3.21 5.65 17.40
CA ASP A 138 3.63 4.99 18.65
C ASP A 138 3.30 3.49 18.68
N GLU A 139 2.29 3.06 17.92
CA GLU A 139 1.91 1.64 17.80
C GLU A 139 2.72 0.92 16.71
N ARG A 140 3.45 1.64 15.86
CA ARG A 140 4.27 1.02 14.81
C ARG A 140 5.41 0.25 15.44
N PHE A 141 5.60 -0.96 14.93
CA PHE A 141 6.46 -1.94 15.55
C PHE A 141 7.52 -2.46 14.58
N SER A 142 8.74 -2.65 15.11
CA SER A 142 9.86 -3.33 14.47
C SER A 142 10.46 -4.30 15.50
N PHE A 143 10.75 -5.54 15.09
CA PHE A 143 11.48 -6.51 15.91
C PHE A 143 12.97 -6.34 15.57
N HIS A 144 13.78 -5.86 16.51
CA HIS A 144 15.23 -5.73 16.41
C HIS A 144 15.95 -6.81 17.21
#